data_AF-A0A9Q3IIW2-F1
#
_entry.id   AF-A0A9Q3IIW2-F1
#
_cell.length_a   1.000
_cell.length_b   1.000
_cell.length_c   1.000
_cell.angle_alpha   90.00
_cell.angle_beta   90.00
_cell.angle_gamma   90.00
#
_symmetry.space_group_name_H-M   'P 1'
#
loop_
_entity.id
_entity.type
_entity.pdbx_description
1 polymer ?
#
loop_
_entity_poly.entity_id
_entity_poly.type
_entity_poly.pdbx_seq_one_letter_code
_entity_poly.pdbx_strand_id
1 'polypeptide(L)'
;MECLCLVWALEKLHYYLDCSVFEVITYCNAVKSLLNMKATDRHMLRWQIAILEYRGNMTIVSKGGNIHKNAYGLSRWELPNTPDNPAYAPETAEPQIPIEGINITDVGTEFFEEVRESY
;
A
#
# COMPACT_ATOMS: atom_id res chain seq x y z
N MET A 1 -8.21 1.16 -12.48
CA MET A 1 -8.56 0.19 -11.42
C MET A 1 -7.35 -0.59 -10.92
N GLU A 2 -6.43 -1.04 -11.77
CA GLU A 2 -5.33 -1.93 -11.36
C GLU A 2 -4.40 -1.36 -10.25
N CYS A 3 -4.06 -0.07 -10.30
CA CYS A 3 -3.28 0.56 -9.22
C CYS A 3 -4.05 0.61 -7.88
N LEU A 4 -5.37 0.84 -7.94
CA LEU A 4 -6.22 0.85 -6.75
C LEU A 4 -6.30 -0.55 -6.14
N CYS A 5 -6.49 -1.59 -6.97
CA CYS A 5 -6.50 -2.97 -6.51
C CYS A 5 -5.17 -3.36 -5.86
N LEU A 6 -4.05 -2.88 -6.39
CA LEU A 6 -2.75 -3.11 -5.75
C LEU A 6 -2.67 -2.45 -4.37
N VAL A 7 -2.98 -1.16 -4.26
CA VAL A 7 -2.94 -0.44 -2.98
C VAL A 7 -3.85 -1.11 -1.95
N TRP A 8 -5.07 -1.48 -2.36
CA TRP A 8 -6.00 -2.19 -1.49
C TRP A 8 -5.49 -3.56 -1.05
N ALA A 9 -4.88 -4.33 -1.97
CA ALA A 9 -4.29 -5.62 -1.63
C ALA A 9 -3.12 -5.49 -0.64
N LEU A 10 -2.28 -4.47 -0.80
CA LEU A 10 -1.19 -4.18 0.13
C LEU A 10 -1.73 -3.79 1.52
N GLU A 11 -2.76 -2.96 1.60
CA GLU A 11 -3.42 -2.60 2.86
C GLU A 11 -3.99 -3.84 3.57
N LYS A 12 -4.69 -4.72 2.83
CA LYS A 12 -5.29 -5.94 3.42
C LYS A 12 -4.27 -6.98 3.85
N LEU A 13 -3.13 -7.03 3.17
CA LEU A 13 -2.06 -7.99 3.44
C LEU A 13 -0.94 -7.40 4.30
N HIS A 14 -1.07 -6.16 4.79
CA HIS A 14 -0.02 -5.44 5.52
C HIS A 14 0.64 -6.32 6.61
N TYR A 15 -0.16 -6.94 7.47
CA TYR A 15 0.34 -7.81 8.56
C TYR A 15 1.13 -9.05 8.09
N TYR A 16 0.95 -9.49 6.85
CA TYR A 16 1.72 -10.61 6.26
C TYR A 16 2.95 -10.14 5.48
N LEU A 17 2.92 -8.90 5.02
CA LEU A 17 3.97 -8.30 4.20
C LEU A 17 4.99 -7.56 5.06
N ASP A 18 4.61 -7.18 6.28
CA ASP A 18 5.51 -6.54 7.22
C ASP A 18 6.72 -7.44 7.50
N CYS A 19 7.90 -6.82 7.48
CA CYS A 19 9.22 -7.47 7.57
C CYS A 19 9.53 -8.55 6.50
N SER A 20 8.71 -8.70 5.45
CA SER A 20 8.92 -9.70 4.40
C SER A 20 9.37 -9.06 3.07
N VAL A 21 10.22 -9.76 2.32
CA VAL A 21 10.58 -9.39 0.95
C VAL A 21 9.65 -10.13 -0.01
N PHE A 22 8.95 -9.38 -0.86
CA PHE A 22 7.93 -9.95 -1.74
C PHE A 22 7.95 -9.38 -3.16
N GLU A 23 7.36 -10.15 -4.09
CA GLU A 23 7.20 -9.79 -5.50
C GLU A 23 5.72 -9.55 -5.80
N VAL A 24 5.40 -8.37 -6.35
CA VAL A 24 4.10 -8.07 -6.91
C VAL A 24 4.14 -8.35 -8.40
N ILE A 25 3.37 -9.37 -8.81
CA ILE A 25 3.25 -9.77 -10.20
C ILE A 25 1.98 -9.13 -10.78
N THR A 26 2.13 -8.29 -11.80
CA THR A 26 1.02 -7.59 -12.46
C THR A 26 1.11 -7.75 -13.97
N TYR A 27 0.01 -7.55 -14.70
CA TYR A 27 0.05 -7.40 -16.16
C TYR A 27 0.02 -5.91 -16.59
N CYS A 28 -0.02 -5.00 -15.62
CA CYS A 28 -0.09 -3.57 -15.86
C CYS A 28 1.31 -2.93 -15.88
N ASN A 29 1.72 -2.40 -17.04
CA ASN A 29 2.97 -1.67 -17.14
C ASN A 29 2.95 -0.34 -16.37
N ALA A 30 1.79 0.30 -16.20
CA ALA A 30 1.69 1.56 -15.45
C ALA A 30 2.02 1.37 -13.96
N VAL A 31 1.66 0.23 -13.38
CA VAL A 31 1.98 -0.14 -11.99
C VAL A 31 3.49 -0.31 -11.80
N LYS A 32 4.20 -0.84 -12.79
CA LYS A 32 5.68 -0.90 -12.77
C LYS A 32 6.31 0.49 -12.74
N SER A 33 5.71 1.44 -13.47
CA SER A 33 6.17 2.83 -13.50
C SER A 33 5.81 3.62 -12.23
N LEU A 34 4.87 3.13 -11.41
CA LEU A 34 4.41 3.80 -10.19
C LEU A 34 5.57 4.17 -9.25
N LEU A 35 6.56 3.30 -9.09
CA LEU A 35 7.73 3.51 -8.22
C LEU A 35 8.77 4.51 -8.76
N ASN A 36 8.75 4.79 -10.07
CA ASN A 36 9.80 5.54 -10.76
C ASN A 36 9.29 6.82 -11.44
N MET A 37 7.98 7.06 -11.43
CA MET A 37 7.36 8.19 -12.14
C MET A 37 7.35 9.44 -11.26
N LYS A 38 7.69 10.61 -11.83
CA LYS A 38 7.30 11.90 -11.22
C LYS A 38 5.79 12.03 -11.34
N ALA A 39 5.06 11.88 -10.24
CA ALA A 39 3.61 11.99 -10.25
C ALA A 39 3.20 13.42 -10.67
N THR A 40 2.52 13.52 -11.81
CA THR A 40 1.88 14.76 -12.27
C THR A 40 0.43 14.88 -11.80
N ASP A 41 -0.19 13.77 -11.38
CA ASP A 41 -1.56 13.69 -10.92
C ASP A 41 -1.63 13.41 -9.40
N ARG A 42 -2.59 14.05 -8.71
CA ARG A 42 -2.81 13.92 -7.26
C ARG A 42 -3.16 12.48 -6.86
N HIS A 43 -3.94 11.76 -7.66
CA HIS A 43 -4.30 10.37 -7.34
C HIS A 43 -3.08 9.45 -7.39
N MET A 44 -2.24 9.63 -8.41
CA MET A 44 -0.98 8.90 -8.56
C MET A 44 -0.01 9.21 -7.42
N LEU A 45 0.09 10.48 -7.00
CA LEU A 45 0.92 10.87 -5.86
C LEU A 45 0.45 10.20 -4.55
N ARG A 46 -0.87 10.16 -4.30
CA ARG A 46 -1.41 9.48 -3.12
C ARG A 46 -1.07 7.99 -3.10
N TRP A 47 -1.21 7.31 -4.24
CA TRP A 47 -0.84 5.90 -4.33
C TRP A 47 0.65 5.69 -4.21
N GLN A 48 1.49 6.58 -4.74
CA GLN A 48 2.93 6.53 -4.53
C GLN A 48 3.26 6.59 -3.05
N ILE A 49 2.69 7.55 -2.31
CA ILE A 49 2.91 7.68 -0.86
C ILE A 49 2.48 6.40 -0.12
N ALA A 50 1.31 5.85 -0.46
CA ALA A 50 0.80 4.63 0.18
C ALA A 50 1.72 3.41 0.01
N ILE A 51 2.44 3.31 -1.12
CA ILE A 51 3.35 2.18 -1.36
C ILE A 51 4.80 2.45 -0.95
N LEU A 52 5.13 3.67 -0.49
CA LEU A 52 6.51 4.04 -0.14
C LEU A 52 7.06 3.15 0.97
N GLU A 53 6.24 2.78 1.94
CA GLU A 53 6.61 1.89 3.05
C GLU A 53 7.18 0.57 2.54
N TYR A 54 6.55 -0.02 1.53
CA TYR A 54 6.98 -1.30 0.96
C TYR A 54 8.13 -1.17 -0.04
N ARG A 55 8.53 0.05 -0.43
CA ARG A 55 9.50 0.27 -1.52
C ARG A 55 10.84 -0.43 -1.32
N GLY A 56 11.28 -0.59 -0.06
CA GLY A 56 12.54 -1.29 0.26
C GLY A 56 12.45 -2.80 0.09
N ASN A 57 11.27 -3.38 0.30
CA ASN A 57 11.08 -4.83 0.42
C ASN A 57 10.19 -5.41 -0.71
N MET A 58 9.62 -4.57 -1.56
CA MET A 58 8.72 -4.94 -2.65
C MET A 58 9.36 -4.76 -4.02
N THR A 59 9.22 -5.78 -4.86
CA THR A 59 9.60 -5.70 -6.28
C THR A 59 8.37 -5.86 -7.18
N ILE A 60 8.16 -4.94 -8.13
CA ILE A 60 7.02 -5.01 -9.07
C ILE A 60 7.50 -5.58 -10.41
N VAL A 61 6.93 -6.71 -10.81
CA VAL A 61 7.25 -7.38 -12.07
C VAL A 61 6.02 -7.45 -12.97
N SER A 62 6.17 -6.91 -14.18
CA SER A 62 5.15 -7.01 -15.22
C SER A 62 5.35 -8.31 -16.00
N LYS A 63 4.34 -9.18 -15.99
CA LYS A 63 4.31 -10.47 -16.72
C LYS A 63 3.03 -10.55 -17.55
N GLY A 64 3.10 -11.24 -18.70
CA GLY A 64 1.99 -11.32 -19.65
C GLY A 64 0.71 -11.96 -19.08
N GLY A 65 -0.45 -11.57 -19.61
CA GLY A 65 -1.79 -11.91 -19.09
C GLY A 65 -2.06 -13.39 -18.79
N ASN A 66 -1.38 -14.32 -19.47
CA ASN A 66 -1.69 -15.75 -19.43
C ASN A 66 -1.36 -16.42 -18.08
N ILE A 67 -0.47 -15.85 -17.28
CA ILE A 67 -0.15 -16.36 -15.93
C ILE A 67 -1.15 -15.87 -14.87
N HIS A 68 -1.98 -14.88 -15.18
CA HIS A 68 -2.86 -14.21 -14.23
C HIS A 68 -4.28 -14.81 -14.18
N LYS A 69 -4.47 -16.06 -14.63
CA LYS A 69 -5.80 -16.67 -14.76
C LYS A 69 -6.60 -16.66 -13.46
N ASN A 70 -5.94 -16.85 -12.33
CA ASN A 70 -6.59 -16.84 -11.01
C ASN A 70 -7.10 -15.43 -10.67
N ALA A 71 -6.20 -14.44 -10.70
CA ALA A 71 -6.54 -13.04 -10.40
C ALA A 71 -7.56 -12.46 -11.38
N TYR A 72 -7.45 -12.82 -12.67
CA TYR A 72 -8.37 -12.41 -13.72
C TYR A 72 -9.74 -13.08 -13.61
N GLY A 73 -9.79 -14.32 -13.13
CA GLY A 73 -11.05 -14.99 -12.83
C GLY A 73 -11.77 -14.30 -11.67
N LEU A 74 -11.05 -14.04 -10.57
CA LEU A 74 -11.61 -13.39 -9.39
C LEU A 74 -12.06 -11.94 -9.66
N SER A 75 -11.31 -11.17 -10.45
CA SER A 75 -11.68 -9.79 -10.77
C SER A 75 -12.93 -9.66 -11.65
N ARG A 76 -13.35 -10.76 -12.30
CA ARG A 76 -14.55 -10.81 -13.16
C ARG A 76 -15.79 -11.32 -12.44
N TRP A 77 -15.62 -11.87 -11.23
CA TRP A 77 -16.66 -12.50 -10.44
C TRP A 77 -16.81 -11.75 -9.12
N GLU A 78 -17.09 -10.45 -9.20
CA GLU A 78 -17.37 -9.65 -8.03
C GLU A 78 -18.67 -10.11 -7.34
N LEU A 79 -18.58 -10.37 -6.04
CA LEU A 79 -19.77 -10.65 -5.24
C LEU A 79 -20.55 -9.35 -5.02
N PRO A 80 -21.89 -9.41 -4.97
CA PRO A 80 -22.69 -8.25 -4.60
C PRO A 80 -22.23 -7.69 -3.25
N ASN A 81 -22.13 -6.35 -3.14
CA ASN A 81 -21.81 -5.67 -1.89
C ASN A 81 -23.04 -5.66 -0.96
N THR A 82 -23.40 -6.85 -0.48
CA THR A 82 -24.53 -7.13 0.42
C THR A 82 -24.01 -7.53 1.80
N PRO A 83 -24.77 -7.35 2.89
CA PRO A 83 -24.32 -7.72 4.25
C PRO A 83 -23.91 -9.19 4.41
N ASP A 84 -24.42 -10.07 3.54
CA ASP A 84 -24.06 -11.49 3.51
C ASP A 84 -22.65 -11.75 2.93
N ASN A 85 -22.07 -10.76 2.25
CA ASN A 85 -20.71 -10.83 1.74
C ASN A 85 -19.71 -10.59 2.88
N PRO A 86 -18.76 -11.50 3.15
CA PRO A 86 -17.74 -11.28 4.17
C PRO A 86 -16.85 -10.05 3.92
N ALA A 87 -16.77 -9.58 2.67
CA ALA A 87 -16.09 -8.36 2.27
C ALA A 87 -17.02 -7.14 2.15
N TYR A 88 -18.22 -7.20 2.75
CA TYR A 88 -19.19 -6.10 2.74
C TYR A 88 -18.57 -4.81 3.26
N ALA A 89 -18.61 -3.77 2.44
CA ALA A 89 -18.14 -2.43 2.78
C ALA A 89 -19.31 -1.45 2.62
N PRO A 90 -19.98 -1.03 3.71
CA PRO A 90 -21.07 -0.06 3.63
C PRO A 90 -20.53 1.30 3.15
N GLU A 91 -21.23 1.93 2.21
CA GLU A 91 -20.81 3.23 1.62
C GLU A 91 -20.73 4.37 2.66
N THR A 92 -21.42 4.24 3.78
CA THR A 92 -21.47 5.22 4.87
C THR A 92 -20.44 4.97 5.98
N ALA A 93 -19.70 3.86 5.96
CA ALA A 93 -18.63 3.68 6.93
C ALA A 93 -17.45 4.58 6.58
N GLU A 94 -17.07 5.46 7.51
CA GLU A 94 -15.78 6.12 7.41
C GLU A 94 -14.69 5.04 7.41
N PRO A 95 -13.74 5.09 6.46
CA PRO A 95 -12.63 4.15 6.45
C PRO A 95 -11.89 4.30 7.78
N GLN A 96 -11.90 3.24 8.59
CA GLN A 96 -11.04 3.13 9.76
C GLN A 96 -9.61 2.98 9.23
N ILE A 97 -8.95 4.11 8.98
CA ILE A 97 -7.52 4.14 8.75
C ILE A 97 -6.93 3.87 10.15
N PRO A 98 -6.30 2.70 10.41
CA PRO A 98 -5.57 2.56 11.65
C PRO A 98 -4.51 3.65 11.62
N ILE A 99 -4.66 4.64 12.50
CA ILE A 99 -3.58 5.58 12.78
C ILE A 99 -2.56 4.72 13.54
N GLU A 100 -1.74 3.97 12.81
CA GLU A 100 -0.50 3.41 13.34
C GLU A 100 0.32 4.64 13.74
N GLY A 101 0.22 4.97 15.03
CA GLY A 101 0.54 6.27 15.57
C GLY A 101 1.84 6.82 15.01
N ILE A 102 1.85 8.09 14.61
CA ILE A 102 3.11 8.83 14.51
C ILE A 102 3.70 8.78 15.92
N ASN A 103 4.66 7.89 16.14
CA ASN A 103 5.36 7.79 17.40
C ASN A 103 6.24 9.03 17.53
N ILE A 104 5.69 10.07 18.14
CA ILE A 104 6.46 11.24 18.57
C ILE A 104 7.15 10.81 19.86
N THR A 105 8.31 10.18 19.73
CA THR A 105 9.26 10.15 20.85
C THR A 105 9.84 11.54 20.98
N ASP A 106 9.31 12.29 21.95
CA ASP A 106 9.91 13.55 22.35
C ASP A 106 11.31 13.24 22.89
N VAL A 107 12.31 13.95 22.38
CA VAL A 107 13.69 13.75 22.82
C VAL A 107 13.84 14.50 24.15
N GLY A 108 14.27 13.79 25.19
CA GLY A 108 14.42 14.38 26.52
C GLY A 108 15.35 15.60 26.49
N THR A 109 15.06 16.59 27.35
CA THR A 109 15.89 17.80 27.48
C THR A 109 17.36 17.47 27.77
N GLU A 110 17.60 16.37 28.46
CA GLU A 110 18.92 15.79 28.77
C GLU A 110 19.81 15.60 27.52
N PHE A 111 19.24 15.13 26.41
CA PHE A 111 19.99 14.95 25.16
C PHE A 111 20.40 16.31 24.56
N PHE A 112 19.52 17.31 24.62
CA PHE A 112 19.83 18.64 24.10
C PHE A 112 20.87 19.36 24.97
N GLU A 113 20.87 19.11 26.28
CA GLU A 113 21.90 19.60 27.20
C GLU A 113 23.26 18.96 26.89
N GLU A 114 23.31 17.64 26.70
CA GLU A 114 24.53 16.91 26.37
C GLU A 114 25.13 17.37 25.02
N VAL A 115 24.29 17.57 24.00
CA VAL A 115 24.74 18.14 22.71
C VAL A 115 25.29 19.55 22.89
N ARG A 116 24.66 20.38 23.72
CA ARG A 116 25.10 21.76 23.96
C ARG A 116 26.42 21.83 24.72
N GLU A 117 26.68 20.90 25.63
CA GLU A 117 27.95 20.81 26.37
C GLU A 117 29.08 20.20 25.54
N SER A 118 28.75 19.46 24.47
CA SER A 118 29.73 18.86 23.56
C SER A 118 30.33 19.81 22.50
N TYR A 119 29.83 21.05 22.41
CA TYR A 119 30.32 22.13 21.53
C TYR A 119 31.06 23.21 22.31
#